data_AF-A0A4U6CZS8-F1
#
_entry.id   AF-A0A4U6CZS8-F1
#
_cell.length_a   1.000
_cell.length_b   1.000
_cell.length_c   1.000
_cell.angle_alpha   90.00
_cell.angle_beta   90.00
_cell.angle_gamma   90.00
#
_symmetry.space_group_name_H-M   'P 1'
#
loop_
_entity.id
_entity.type
_entity.pdbx_description
1 polymer ?
#
loop_
_entity_poly.entity_id
_entity_poly.type
_entity_poly.pdbx_seq_one_letter_code
_entity_poly.pdbx_strand_id
1 'polypeptide(L)' 'MEGQLNNPLHGKTLEAILNELVEYFGWEQLGYHININSFNHEPSVKSSLKFLRKTPWARKKVEDLYLKMLDNK' A
#
# COMPACT_ATOMS: atom_id res chain seq x y z
N MET A 1 -19.26 3.40 24.85
CA MET A 1 -19.44 3.76 23.43
C MET A 1 -18.21 4.55 23.00
N GLU A 2 -17.22 3.89 22.42
CA GLU A 2 -16.02 4.57 21.93
C GLU A 2 -15.93 4.36 20.41
N GLY A 3 -16.47 5.36 19.70
CA GLY A 3 -16.02 5.77 18.36
C GLY A 3 -15.89 4.71 17.26
N GLN A 4 -16.96 3.99 16.91
CA GLN A 4 -17.03 3.30 15.61
C GLN A 4 -17.32 4.30 14.47
N LEU A 5 -16.38 5.23 14.24
CA LEU A 5 -16.44 6.26 13.17
C LEU A 5 -15.20 6.24 12.27
N ASN A 6 -14.35 5.21 12.37
CA ASN A 6 -13.12 5.08 11.59
C ASN A 6 -13.25 3.94 10.58
N ASN A 7 -13.99 4.13 9.49
CA ASN A 7 -13.76 3.30 8.31
C ASN A 7 -12.36 3.64 7.79
N PRO A 8 -11.32 2.80 7.99
CA PRO A 8 -9.93 3.19 7.71
C PRO A 8 -9.63 3.33 6.21
N LEU A 9 -10.62 3.03 5.37
CA LEU A 9 -10.59 3.02 3.91
C LEU A 9 -11.49 4.09 3.28
N HIS A 10 -12.36 4.76 4.06
CA HIS A 10 -13.34 5.67 3.46
C HIS A 10 -12.65 6.96 3.00
N GLY A 11 -12.38 7.06 1.70
CA GLY A 11 -11.73 8.22 1.07
C GLY A 11 -10.20 8.15 0.97
N LYS A 12 -9.56 7.00 1.26
CA LYS A 12 -8.10 6.88 1.06
C LYS A 12 -7.76 6.64 -0.40
N THR A 13 -6.85 7.47 -0.90
CA THR A 13 -6.29 7.32 -2.25
C THR A 13 -5.25 6.20 -2.26
N LEU A 14 -4.96 5.65 -3.44
CA LEU A 14 -3.87 4.68 -3.61
C LEU A 14 -2.52 5.24 -3.14
N GLU A 15 -2.33 6.56 -3.26
CA GLU A 15 -1.16 7.25 -2.73
C GLU A 15 -1.10 7.20 -1.20
N ALA A 16 -2.20 7.50 -0.51
CA ALA A 16 -2.27 7.42 0.94
C ALA A 16 -1.99 6.00 1.44
N ILE A 17 -2.63 5.00 0.81
CA ILE A 17 -2.43 3.57 1.12
C ILE A 17 -0.95 3.19 0.98
N LEU A 18 -0.33 3.58 -0.13
CA LEU A 18 1.07 3.25 -0.38
C LEU A 18 1.99 3.94 0.63
N ASN A 19 1.76 5.21 0.94
CA ASN A 19 2.57 5.94 1.93
C ASN A 19 2.50 5.27 3.30
N GLU A 20 1.32 4.90 3.79
CA GLU A 20 1.18 4.24 5.08
C GLU A 20 1.84 2.85 5.11
N LEU A 21 1.72 2.08 4.03
CA LEU A 21 2.42 0.80 3.90
C LEU A 21 3.94 0.98 3.93
N VAL A 22 4.46 2.02 3.26
CA VAL A 22 5.89 2.33 3.27
C VAL A 22 6.35 2.81 4.65
N GLU A 23 5.54 3.62 5.34
CA GLU A 23 5.84 4.08 6.70
C GLU A 23 5.82 2.92 7.72
N TYR A 24 4.91 1.96 7.56
CA TYR A 24 4.79 0.83 8.47
C TYR A 24 5.78 -0.31 8.19
N PHE A 25 5.95 -0.71 6.92
CA PHE A 25 6.76 -1.87 6.52
C PHE A 25 8.12 -1.50 5.91
N GLY A 26 8.22 -0.33 5.27
CA GLY A 26 9.35 0.01 4.41
C GLY A 26 9.30 -0.66 3.04
N TRP A 27 10.14 -0.18 2.12
CA TRP A 27 10.17 -0.66 0.74
C TRP A 27 10.66 -2.10 0.60
N GLU A 28 11.59 -2.54 1.46
CA GLU A 28 12.13 -3.90 1.41
C GLU A 28 11.05 -4.96 1.67
N GLN A 29 10.24 -4.75 2.70
CA GLN A 29 9.12 -5.65 3.02
C GLN A 29 8.02 -5.59 1.96
N LEU A 30 7.74 -4.40 1.42
CA LEU A 30 6.81 -4.27 0.29
C LEU A 30 7.30 -5.05 -0.94
N GLY A 31 8.59 -5.00 -1.25
CA GLY A 31 9.21 -5.79 -2.32
C GLY A 31 9.14 -7.31 -2.07
N TYR A 32 9.25 -7.72 -0.80
CA TYR A 32 9.08 -9.12 -0.40
C TYR A 32 7.62 -9.61 -0.59
N HIS A 33 6.64 -8.83 -0.14
CA HIS A 33 5.22 -9.17 -0.31
C HIS A 33 4.74 -9.03 -1.77
N ILE A 34 5.26 -8.04 -2.47
CA ILE A 34 4.86 -7.65 -3.82
C ILE A 34 6.12 -7.53 -4.65
N ASN A 35 6.58 -8.68 -5.15
CA ASN A 35 7.79 -8.76 -5.96
C ASN A 35 7.62 -8.06 -7.32
N ILE A 36 7.84 -6.75 -7.32
CA ILE A 36 7.85 -5.88 -8.49
C ILE A 36 9.10 -5.01 -8.51
N ASN A 37 9.64 -4.77 -9.70
CA ASN A 37 10.83 -3.94 -9.88
C ASN A 37 10.66 -2.52 -9.32
N SER A 38 9.42 -2.00 -9.31
CA SER A 38 9.11 -0.67 -8.78
C SER A 38 9.41 -0.51 -7.29
N PHE A 39 9.43 -1.60 -6.52
CA PHE A 39 9.77 -1.58 -5.09
C PHE A 39 11.23 -1.98 -4.83
N ASN A 40 11.82 -2.80 -5.70
CA ASN A 40 13.16 -3.37 -5.49
C ASN A 40 14.30 -2.54 -6.10
N HIS A 41 14.06 -1.73 -7.15
CA HIS A 41 15.13 -1.06 -7.89
C HIS A 41 15.10 0.47 -7.74
N GLU A 42 13.92 1.09 -7.84
CA GLU A 42 13.75 2.55 -7.69
C GLU A 42 12.53 2.87 -6.79
N PRO A 43 12.57 2.47 -5.51
CA PRO A 43 11.47 2.67 -4.59
C PRO A 43 11.18 4.16 -4.40
N SER A 44 10.13 4.64 -5.06
CA SER A 44 9.57 5.96 -4.84
C SER A 44 8.07 5.92 -4.98
N VAL A 45 7.38 6.77 -4.23
CA VAL A 45 5.91 6.86 -4.24
C VAL A 45 5.40 7.20 -5.64
N LYS A 46 6.00 8.20 -6.30
CA LYS A 46 5.57 8.63 -7.65
C LYS A 46 5.75 7.55 -8.71
N SER A 47 6.91 6.87 -8.75
CA SER A 47 7.18 5.81 -9.73
C SER A 47 6.27 4.60 -9.50
N SER A 48 6.12 4.22 -8.23
CA SER A 48 5.22 3.15 -7.80
C SER A 48 3.77 3.43 -8.17
N LEU A 49 3.25 4.62 -7.91
CA LEU A 49 1.88 4.95 -8.28
C LEU A 49 1.67 4.94 -9.79
N LYS A 50 2.64 5.40 -10.58
CA LYS A 50 2.59 5.32 -12.04
C LYS A 50 2.53 3.86 -12.50
N PHE A 51 3.30 2.97 -11.88
CA PHE A 51 3.27 1.54 -12.15
C PHE A 51 1.93 0.90 -11.74
N LEU A 52 1.50 1.11 -10.49
CA LEU A 52 0.24 0.56 -9.94
C LEU A 52 -1.00 1.08 -10.69
N ARG A 53 -0.94 2.28 -11.30
CA ARG A 53 -1.98 2.78 -12.20
C ARG A 53 -2.11 1.97 -13.49
N LYS A 54 -0.97 1.50 -14.03
CA LYS A 54 -0.90 0.71 -15.28
C LYS A 54 -1.03 -0.80 -15.05
N THR A 55 -0.81 -1.26 -13.82
CA THR A 55 -0.75 -2.69 -13.47
C THR A 55 -1.79 -3.03 -12.40
N PRO A 56 -3.05 -3.35 -12.78
CA PRO A 56 -4.16 -3.53 -11.84
C PRO A 56 -3.94 -4.66 -10.81
N TRP A 57 -3.33 -5.77 -11.22
CA TRP A 57 -3.07 -6.88 -10.28
C TRP A 57 -2.10 -6.47 -9.17
N ALA A 58 -1.13 -5.60 -9.47
CA ALA A 58 -0.17 -5.12 -8.47
C ALA A 58 -0.84 -4.13 -7.51
N ARG A 59 -1.71 -3.25 -8.02
CA ARG A 59 -2.56 -2.39 -7.18
C ARG A 59 -3.38 -3.21 -6.19
N LYS A 60 -4.06 -4.25 -6.68
CA LYS A 60 -4.87 -5.12 -5.83
C LYS A 60 -4.03 -5.75 -4.71
N LYS A 61 -2.80 -6.20 -4.99
CA LYS A 61 -1.90 -6.72 -3.95
C LYS A 61 -1.53 -5.67 -2.89
N VAL A 62 -1.31 -4.41 -3.30
CA VAL A 62 -1.04 -3.30 -2.37
C VAL A 62 -2.26 -3.05 -1.48
N GLU A 63 -3.45 -2.99 -2.07
CA GLU A 63 -4.71 -2.83 -1.33
C GLU A 63 -4.95 -3.99 -0.35
N ASP A 64 -4.77 -5.24 -0.80
CA ASP A 64 -4.91 -6.44 0.03
C ASP A 64 -3.89 -6.45 1.19
N LEU A 65 -2.66 -5.99 0.95
CA LEU A 65 -1.63 -5.88 2.01
C LEU A 65 -2.00 -4.82 3.04
N TYR A 66 -2.56 -3.69 2.59
CA TYR A 66 -3.05 -2.64 3.49
C TYR A 66 -4.20 -3.12 4.36
N LEU A 67 -5.14 -3.90 3.82
CA LEU A 67 -6.20 -4.53 4.60
C LEU A 67 -5.63 -5.47 5.68
N LYS A 68 -4.64 -6.29 5.34
CA LYS A 68 -3.97 -7.17 6.30
C LYS A 68 -3.23 -6.38 7.38
N MET A 69 -2.57 -5.29 7.03
CA MET A 69 -1.90 -4.41 7.98
C MET A 69 -2.90 -3.83 8.99
N LEU A 70 -4.08 -3.41 8.54
CA LEU A 70 -5.13 -2.87 9.41
C LEU A 70 -5.74 -3.93 10.34
N ASP A 71 -5.88 -5.17 9.87
CA ASP A 71 -6.38 -6.28 10.68
C ASP A 71 -5.40 -6.68 11.81
N ASN A 72 -4.09 -6.50 11.57
CA ASN A 72 -3.03 -6.84 12.53
C ASN A 72 -2.58 -5.64 13.40
N LYS A 73 -3.27 -4.50 13.32
CA LYS A 73 -2.95 -3.27 14.07
C LYS A 73 -3.88 -3.07 15.25
#